data_AF-A0A485N9W5-F1
#
_entry.id   AF-A0A485N9W5-F1
#
_cell.length_a   1.000
_cell.length_b   1.000
_cell.length_c   1.000
_cell.angle_alpha   90.00
_cell.angle_beta   90.00
_cell.angle_gamma   90.00
#
_symmetry.space_group_name_H-M   'P 1'
#
loop_
_entity.id
_entity.type
_entity.pdbx_description
1 polymer ?
#
loop_
_entity_poly.entity_id
_entity_poly.type
_entity_poly.pdbx_seq_one_letter_code
_entity_poly.pdbx_strand_id
1 'polypeptide(L)'
;LPATFKKLLVPGKIQPLLCPGNLWSKESYDYLKTQISEVRIVRGDVRGNLNYPEQKGLTDRQFRIGWFPGHQVIPWGGTASLAPLQSESDVDILISGHTHKFEAFEHENKFYVNPGPATGAHNALETNMIPSFMLMDIQASTAVTYV
;
A
#
# COMPACT_ATOMS: atom_id res chain seq x y z
N LEU A 1 -6.09 13.05 -5.76
CA LEU A 1 -4.61 13.01 -5.85
C LEU A 1 -4.08 14.41 -6.11
N PRO A 2 -3.13 14.90 -5.31
CA PRO A 2 -2.40 16.14 -5.56
C PRO A 2 -1.84 16.21 -6.99
N ALA A 3 -1.78 17.41 -7.58
CA ALA A 3 -1.31 17.60 -8.94
C ALA A 3 0.15 17.16 -9.14
N THR A 4 0.97 17.32 -8.10
CA THR A 4 2.37 16.83 -8.05
C THR A 4 2.44 15.32 -8.21
N PHE A 5 1.58 14.55 -7.54
CA PHE A 5 1.55 13.09 -7.62
C PHE A 5 1.12 12.61 -9.00
N LYS A 6 0.12 13.27 -9.60
CA LYS A 6 -0.33 12.94 -10.96
C LYS A 6 0.78 13.06 -12.00
N LYS A 7 1.73 14.00 -11.83
CA LYS A 7 2.89 14.16 -12.74
C LYS A 7 3.91 13.03 -12.61
N LEU A 8 3.98 12.36 -11.46
CA LEU A 8 4.88 11.25 -11.21
C LEU A 8 4.32 9.92 -11.74
N LEU A 9 2.99 9.81 -11.84
CA LEU A 9 2.29 8.66 -12.42
C LEU A 9 2.34 8.71 -13.96
N VAL A 10 3.53 8.53 -14.52
CA VAL A 10 3.75 8.51 -15.97
C VAL A 10 3.55 7.08 -16.51
N PRO A 11 2.79 6.91 -17.61
CA PRO A 11 2.60 5.60 -18.22
C PRO A 11 3.90 4.89 -18.59
N GLY A 12 3.96 3.60 -18.29
CA GLY A 12 5.09 2.73 -18.62
C GLY A 12 6.30 2.85 -17.67
N LYS A 13 6.29 3.74 -16.68
CA LYS A 13 7.40 3.88 -15.72
C LYS A 13 7.20 3.12 -14.41
N ILE A 14 5.96 2.93 -13.98
CA ILE A 14 5.63 2.37 -12.66
C ILE A 14 4.76 1.14 -12.87
N GLN A 15 5.28 -0.05 -12.56
CA GLN A 15 4.55 -1.31 -12.59
C GLN A 15 5.15 -2.29 -11.57
N PRO A 16 4.32 -3.05 -10.83
CA PRO A 16 2.87 -2.92 -10.65
C PRO A 16 2.49 -1.86 -9.59
N LEU A 17 1.27 -1.31 -9.66
CA LEU A 17 0.69 -0.49 -8.57
C LEU A 17 0.02 -1.37 -7.53
N LEU A 18 0.48 -1.28 -6.28
CA LEU A 18 -0.10 -1.97 -5.13
C LEU A 18 -0.91 -0.98 -4.29
N CYS A 19 -2.20 -1.25 -4.11
CA CYS A 19 -3.11 -0.38 -3.38
C CYS A 19 -3.70 -1.14 -2.18
N PRO A 20 -3.45 -0.70 -0.94
CA PRO A 20 -4.04 -1.29 0.28
C PRO A 20 -5.55 -1.00 0.43
N GLY A 21 -6.21 -0.47 -0.59
CA GLY A 21 -7.67 -0.33 -0.65
C GLY A 21 -8.16 1.10 -0.46
N ASN A 22 -9.43 1.24 -0.08
CA ASN A 22 -10.14 2.51 0.08
C ASN A 22 -10.10 3.43 -1.15
N LEU A 23 -10.13 2.83 -2.34
CA LEU A 23 -10.45 3.52 -3.59
C LEU A 23 -11.95 3.85 -3.59
N TRP A 24 -12.25 5.14 -3.48
CA TRP A 24 -13.60 5.64 -3.22
C TRP A 24 -14.54 5.58 -4.43
N SER A 25 -13.99 5.47 -5.65
CA SER A 25 -14.80 5.58 -6.86
C SER A 25 -14.26 4.78 -8.04
N LYS A 26 -15.17 4.40 -8.94
CA LYS A 26 -14.83 3.76 -10.21
C LYS A 26 -13.98 4.69 -11.08
N GLU A 27 -14.23 6.01 -11.06
CA GLU A 27 -13.42 6.95 -11.84
C GLU A 27 -11.96 6.97 -11.35
N SER A 28 -11.73 6.82 -10.04
CA SER A 28 -10.38 6.75 -9.49
C SER A 28 -9.65 5.50 -9.97
N TYR A 29 -10.34 4.35 -10.01
CA TYR A 29 -9.82 3.12 -10.57
C TYR A 29 -9.53 3.22 -12.07
N ASP A 30 -10.48 3.74 -12.84
CA ASP A 30 -10.36 3.91 -14.28
C ASP A 30 -9.20 4.86 -14.61
N TYR A 31 -9.06 5.97 -13.85
CA TYR A 31 -7.91 6.87 -13.96
C TYR A 31 -6.57 6.14 -13.74
N LEU A 32 -6.44 5.35 -12.67
CA LEU A 32 -5.21 4.58 -12.42
C LEU A 32 -4.92 3.59 -13.54
N LYS A 33 -5.96 2.95 -14.11
CA LYS A 33 -5.84 2.05 -15.24
C LYS A 33 -5.43 2.72 -16.55
N THR A 34 -5.73 4.01 -16.73
CA THR A 34 -5.20 4.77 -17.89
C THR A 34 -3.70 5.02 -17.80
N GLN A 35 -3.17 5.15 -16.58
CA GLN A 35 -1.76 5.47 -16.36
C GLN A 35 -0.90 4.23 -16.14
N ILE A 36 -1.46 3.17 -15.54
CA ILE A 36 -0.70 2.00 -15.09
C ILE A 36 -1.37 0.73 -15.61
N SER A 37 -0.62 -0.09 -16.33
CA SER A 37 -1.10 -1.34 -16.94
C SER A 37 -1.62 -2.31 -15.86
N GLU A 38 -0.84 -2.47 -14.80
CA GLU A 38 -1.10 -3.42 -13.74
C GLU A 38 -1.41 -2.72 -12.41
N VAL A 39 -2.69 -2.74 -12.04
CA VAL A 39 -3.21 -2.18 -10.79
C VAL A 39 -3.78 -3.31 -9.96
N ARG A 40 -3.19 -3.55 -8.78
CA ARG A 40 -3.62 -4.60 -7.86
C ARG A 40 -4.12 -3.97 -6.56
N ILE A 41 -5.40 -4.21 -6.28
CA ILE A 41 -6.12 -3.62 -5.15
C ILE A 41 -6.60 -4.73 -4.22
N VAL A 42 -6.58 -4.43 -2.92
CA VAL A 42 -7.27 -5.20 -1.87
C VAL A 42 -8.48 -4.42 -1.34
N ARG A 43 -9.42 -5.15 -0.76
CA ARG A 43 -10.69 -4.61 -0.29
C ARG A 43 -10.51 -3.84 1.02
N GLY A 44 -10.74 -2.54 0.98
CA GLY A 44 -10.80 -1.70 2.17
C GLY A 44 -12.07 -1.90 3.02
N ASP A 45 -12.13 -1.20 4.15
CA ASP A 45 -13.24 -1.24 5.12
C ASP A 45 -14.47 -0.44 4.66
N VAL A 46 -14.25 0.66 3.94
CA VAL A 46 -15.33 1.57 3.54
C VAL A 46 -15.73 1.31 2.08
N ARG A 47 -17.04 1.07 1.86
CA ARG A 47 -17.75 1.02 0.57
C ARG A 47 -16.83 0.82 -0.64
N GLY A 48 -16.34 -0.41 -0.81
CA GLY A 48 -15.50 -0.82 -1.94
C GLY A 48 -16.18 -1.87 -2.81
N ASN A 49 -15.57 -2.20 -3.94
CA ASN A 49 -15.98 -3.33 -4.76
C ASN A 49 -15.78 -4.63 -3.97
N LEU A 50 -16.86 -5.36 -3.68
CA LEU A 50 -16.84 -6.61 -2.91
C LEU A 50 -16.06 -7.74 -3.60
N ASN A 51 -15.79 -7.59 -4.91
CA ASN A 51 -14.98 -8.54 -5.67
C ASN A 51 -13.47 -8.39 -5.43
N TYR A 52 -13.03 -7.35 -4.71
CA TYR A 52 -11.63 -7.23 -4.33
C TYR A 52 -11.29 -8.23 -3.22
N PRO A 53 -10.12 -8.89 -3.29
CA PRO A 53 -9.67 -9.80 -2.24
C PRO A 53 -9.24 -9.02 -1.00
N GLU A 54 -9.30 -9.65 0.17
CA GLU A 54 -8.92 -9.03 1.44
C GLU A 54 -7.40 -8.91 1.62
N GLN A 55 -6.64 -9.81 1.00
CA GLN A 55 -5.19 -9.81 0.99
C GLN A 55 -4.67 -10.27 -0.37
N LYS A 56 -3.47 -9.81 -0.74
CA LYS A 56 -2.76 -10.28 -1.92
C LYS A 56 -1.26 -10.37 -1.65
N GLY A 57 -0.64 -11.36 -2.28
CA GLY A 57 0.79 -11.50 -2.37
C GLY A 57 1.26 -11.39 -3.81
N LEU A 58 2.48 -10.92 -4.01
CA LEU A 58 3.21 -11.04 -5.26
C LEU A 58 4.69 -11.29 -5.00
N THR A 59 5.35 -12.02 -5.88
CA THR A 59 6.80 -12.16 -5.85
C THR A 59 7.38 -11.31 -6.98
N ASP A 60 8.22 -10.33 -6.62
CA ASP A 60 9.01 -9.55 -7.58
C ASP A 60 10.49 -9.82 -7.31
N ARG A 61 11.14 -10.46 -8.29
CA ARG A 61 12.53 -10.93 -8.20
C ARG A 61 12.73 -11.82 -6.97
N GLN A 62 13.44 -11.34 -5.95
CA GLN A 62 13.73 -12.08 -4.72
C GLN A 62 12.82 -11.71 -3.55
N PHE A 63 11.95 -10.70 -3.71
CA PHE A 63 11.10 -10.24 -2.63
C PHE A 63 9.68 -10.77 -2.79
N ARG A 64 9.17 -11.37 -1.72
CA ARG A 64 7.74 -11.65 -1.56
C ARG A 64 7.10 -10.45 -0.91
N ILE A 65 6.11 -9.87 -1.56
CA ILE A 65 5.44 -8.64 -1.15
C ILE A 65 3.99 -8.99 -0.85
N GLY A 66 3.58 -8.81 0.40
CA GLY A 66 2.20 -8.93 0.84
C GLY A 66 1.60 -7.56 1.04
N TRP A 67 0.32 -7.39 0.71
CA TRP A 67 -0.40 -6.20 1.10
C TRP A 67 -1.84 -6.48 1.46
N PHE A 68 -2.34 -5.70 2.42
CA PHE A 68 -3.67 -5.80 2.96
C PHE A 68 -4.10 -4.44 3.55
N PRO A 69 -5.39 -4.23 3.86
CA PRO A 69 -5.90 -2.91 4.21
C PRO A 69 -5.44 -2.36 5.55
N GLY A 70 -5.24 -3.19 6.57
CA GLY A 70 -4.81 -2.76 7.91
C GLY A 70 -5.93 -2.62 8.95
N HIS A 71 -7.19 -2.47 8.53
CA HIS A 71 -8.32 -2.29 9.46
C HIS A 71 -8.58 -3.51 10.35
N GLN A 72 -8.14 -4.70 9.91
CA GLN A 72 -8.28 -5.96 10.63
C GLN A 72 -7.27 -6.15 11.77
N VAL A 73 -6.23 -5.30 11.87
CA VAL A 73 -5.09 -5.50 12.78
C VAL A 73 -5.29 -4.72 14.06
N ILE A 74 -5.39 -5.39 15.21
CA ILE A 74 -5.64 -4.72 16.49
C ILE A 74 -4.46 -4.96 17.44
N PRO A 75 -3.88 -3.92 18.07
CA PRO A 75 -4.06 -2.49 17.77
C PRO A 75 -3.57 -2.09 16.36
N TRP A 76 -4.22 -1.11 15.74
CA TRP A 76 -3.88 -0.65 14.40
C TRP A 76 -2.46 -0.09 14.35
N GLY A 77 -1.68 -0.51 13.34
CA GLY A 77 -0.28 -0.08 13.17
C GLY A 77 0.71 -0.68 14.18
N GLY A 78 0.25 -1.53 15.10
CA GLY A 78 1.14 -2.15 16.09
C GLY A 78 2.06 -3.19 15.46
N THR A 79 3.37 -3.00 15.57
CA THR A 79 4.38 -3.96 15.06
C THR A 79 4.16 -5.37 15.59
N ALA A 80 3.83 -5.51 16.87
CA ALA A 80 3.54 -6.81 17.51
C ALA A 80 2.31 -7.51 16.92
N SER A 81 1.36 -6.78 16.34
CA SER A 81 0.18 -7.33 15.67
C SER A 81 0.43 -7.59 14.19
N LEU A 82 1.37 -6.87 13.58
CA LEU A 82 1.77 -7.06 12.18
C LEU A 82 2.74 -8.22 11.99
N ALA A 83 3.62 -8.48 12.95
CA ALA A 83 4.65 -9.53 12.85
C ALA A 83 4.08 -10.95 12.66
N PRO A 84 3.03 -11.37 13.40
CA PRO A 84 2.38 -12.66 13.15
C PRO A 84 1.80 -12.77 11.74
N LEU A 85 1.19 -11.70 11.23
CA LEU A 85 0.60 -11.68 9.88
C LEU A 85 1.67 -11.73 8.79
N GLN A 86 2.78 -11.03 9.00
CA GLN A 86 3.95 -11.12 8.12
C GLN A 86 4.47 -12.57 8.07
N SER A 87 4.59 -13.22 9.23
CA SER A 87 5.08 -14.59 9.35
C SER A 87 4.13 -15.61 8.71
N GLU A 88 2.83 -15.47 8.96
CA GLU A 88 1.79 -16.35 8.38
C GLU A 88 1.70 -16.19 6.85
N SER A 89 1.83 -14.96 6.36
CA SER A 89 1.81 -14.66 4.93
C SER A 89 3.11 -15.02 4.22
N ASP A 90 4.18 -15.28 4.98
CA ASP A 90 5.52 -15.61 4.49
C ASP A 90 6.04 -14.61 3.45
N VAL A 91 5.98 -13.32 3.79
CA VAL A 91 6.38 -12.20 2.92
C VAL A 91 7.62 -11.49 3.45
N ASP A 92 8.44 -10.94 2.57
CA ASP A 92 9.64 -10.18 2.95
C ASP A 92 9.33 -8.70 3.14
N ILE A 93 8.34 -8.20 2.39
CA ILE A 93 7.81 -6.85 2.49
C ILE A 93 6.32 -6.92 2.78
N LEU A 94 5.87 -6.32 3.89
CA LEU A 94 4.46 -6.24 4.26
C LEU A 94 3.97 -4.80 4.13
N ILE A 95 3.00 -4.57 3.25
CA ILE A 95 2.37 -3.27 3.03
C ILE A 95 1.00 -3.25 3.71
N SER A 96 0.79 -2.28 4.60
CA SER A 96 -0.48 -2.07 5.29
C SER A 96 -0.97 -0.64 5.10
N GLY A 97 -2.27 -0.42 5.27
CA GLY A 97 -2.88 0.92 5.23
C GLY A 97 -3.58 1.26 6.54
N HIS A 98 -4.76 1.87 6.41
CA HIS A 98 -5.70 2.18 7.49
C HIS A 98 -5.28 3.26 8.50
N THR A 99 -4.03 3.32 8.97
CA THR A 99 -3.60 4.33 9.96
C THR A 99 -3.57 5.76 9.39
N HIS A 100 -3.59 5.92 8.06
CA HIS A 100 -3.42 7.20 7.36
C HIS A 100 -2.13 7.94 7.74
N LYS A 101 -1.11 7.20 8.18
CA LYS A 101 0.21 7.72 8.51
C LYS A 101 1.26 6.97 7.71
N PHE A 102 2.15 7.71 7.06
CA PHE A 102 3.29 7.13 6.37
C PHE A 102 4.26 6.51 7.37
N GLU A 103 4.62 5.24 7.16
CA GLU A 103 5.61 4.51 7.98
C GLU A 103 6.42 3.57 7.09
N ALA A 104 7.72 3.49 7.31
CA ALA A 104 8.61 2.55 6.63
C ALA A 104 9.70 2.15 7.61
N PHE A 105 9.74 0.88 8.00
CA PHE A 105 10.69 0.40 9.00
C PHE A 105 11.01 -1.07 8.82
N GLU A 106 12.17 -1.47 9.33
CA GLU A 106 12.59 -2.87 9.39
C GLU A 106 12.36 -3.42 10.80
N HIS A 107 11.83 -4.64 10.88
CA HIS A 107 11.66 -5.37 12.13
C HIS A 107 11.88 -6.85 11.85
N GLU A 108 12.76 -7.49 12.64
CA GLU A 108 13.11 -8.92 12.50
C GLU A 108 13.52 -9.32 11.07
N ASN A 109 14.34 -8.49 10.41
CA ASN A 109 14.79 -8.65 9.01
C ASN A 109 13.66 -8.67 7.97
N LYS A 110 12.51 -8.09 8.33
CA LYS A 110 11.34 -7.94 7.46
C LYS A 110 10.99 -6.47 7.34
N PHE A 111 10.53 -6.07 6.17
CA PHE A 111 10.30 -4.67 5.87
C PHE A 111 8.80 -4.36 5.90
N TYR A 112 8.42 -3.40 6.73
CA TYR A 112 7.04 -2.98 6.93
C TYR A 112 6.83 -1.60 6.34
N VAL A 113 5.77 -1.47 5.54
CA VAL A 113 5.47 -0.25 4.81
C VAL A 113 4.01 0.14 5.01
N ASN A 114 3.79 1.41 5.26
CA ASN A 114 2.52 2.07 5.13
C ASN A 114 2.71 3.31 4.24
N PRO A 115 2.15 3.33 3.02
CA PRO A 115 2.33 4.46 2.12
C PRO A 115 1.59 5.72 2.59
N GLY A 116 0.72 5.60 3.60
CA GLY A 116 -0.20 6.65 4.02
C GLY A 116 -1.25 6.99 2.95
N PRO A 117 -2.01 8.09 3.15
CA PRO A 117 -3.14 8.42 2.30
C PRO A 117 -2.69 9.26 1.10
N ALA A 118 -2.77 8.72 -0.12
CA ALA A 118 -2.38 9.43 -1.34
C ALA A 118 -3.16 10.74 -1.62
N THR A 119 -4.31 10.91 -0.97
CA THR A 119 -5.15 12.12 -1.06
C THR A 119 -5.07 13.02 0.17
N GLY A 120 -4.40 12.59 1.25
CA GLY A 120 -4.56 13.21 2.56
C GLY A 120 -5.98 13.06 3.10
N ALA A 121 -6.58 11.86 2.97
CA ALA A 121 -7.93 11.58 3.45
C ALA A 121 -8.00 11.58 4.99
N HIS A 122 -9.16 11.96 5.54
CA HIS A 122 -9.36 12.08 6.98
C HIS A 122 -9.36 10.71 7.66
N ASN A 123 -8.75 10.63 8.84
CA ASN A 123 -8.88 9.52 9.77
C ASN A 123 -9.19 10.07 11.16
N ALA A 124 -10.07 9.40 11.90
CA ALA A 124 -10.39 9.77 13.28
C ALA A 124 -9.18 9.71 14.22
N LEU A 125 -8.13 8.97 13.87
CA LEU A 125 -6.91 8.84 14.68
C LEU A 125 -5.77 9.80 14.32
N GLU A 126 -5.80 10.42 13.14
CA GLU A 126 -4.70 11.25 12.66
C GLU A 126 -5.20 12.66 12.38
N THR A 127 -4.58 13.63 13.02
CA THR A 127 -4.94 15.05 12.90
C THR A 127 -4.16 15.74 11.78
N ASN A 128 -2.97 15.22 11.45
CA ASN A 128 -2.10 15.76 10.42
C ASN A 128 -2.26 14.96 9.12
N MET A 129 -3.24 15.37 8.32
CA MET A 129 -3.59 14.72 7.06
C MET A 129 -2.63 15.12 5.93
N ILE A 130 -1.43 14.52 5.92
CA ILE A 130 -0.41 14.76 4.90
C ILE A 130 -0.62 13.77 3.75
N PRO A 131 -0.84 14.22 2.51
CA PRO A 131 -0.86 13.33 1.36
C PRO A 131 0.49 12.64 1.16
N SER A 132 0.50 11.32 1.03
CA SER A 132 1.72 10.53 0.83
C SER A 132 1.48 9.31 -0.04
N PHE A 133 2.50 8.89 -0.79
CA PHE A 133 2.55 7.60 -1.46
C PHE A 133 4.01 7.15 -1.54
N MET A 134 4.25 5.89 -1.88
CA MET A 134 5.60 5.34 -1.96
C MET A 134 5.88 4.83 -3.37
N LEU A 135 7.11 5.04 -3.83
CA LEU A 135 7.69 4.30 -4.94
C LEU A 135 8.73 3.33 -4.41
N MET A 136 8.69 2.09 -4.90
CA MET A 136 9.66 1.06 -4.53
C MET A 136 10.38 0.61 -5.79
N ASP A 137 11.69 0.76 -5.79
CA ASP A 137 12.56 0.23 -6.83
C ASP A 137 13.23 -1.05 -6.31
N ILE A 138 12.90 -2.17 -6.92
CA ILE A 138 13.40 -3.48 -6.55
C ILE A 138 14.45 -3.89 -7.59
N GLN A 139 15.70 -4.05 -7.15
CA GLN A 139 16.81 -4.45 -7.99
C GLN A 139 17.50 -5.68 -7.39
N ALA A 140 17.37 -6.83 -8.07
CA ALA A 140 17.88 -8.13 -7.60
C ALA A 140 17.45 -8.46 -6.15
N SER A 141 18.33 -8.21 -5.18
CA SER A 141 18.15 -8.46 -3.74
C SER A 141 18.07 -7.17 -2.90
N THR A 142 17.94 -6.00 -3.54
CA THR A 142 17.85 -4.70 -2.87
C THR A 142 16.52 -4.04 -3.21
N ALA A 143 15.83 -3.50 -2.21
CA ALA A 143 14.63 -2.69 -2.38
C ALA A 143 14.91 -1.27 -1.85
N VAL A 144 14.75 -0.27 -2.71
CA VAL A 144 14.90 1.14 -2.36
C VAL A 144 13.51 1.78 -2.35
N THR A 145 13.17 2.47 -1.26
CA THR A 145 11.91 3.19 -1.13
C THR A 145 12.11 4.69 -1.24
N TYR A 146 11.29 5.32 -2.06
CA TYR A 146 11.23 6.77 -2.26
C TYR A 146 9.90 7.30 -1.72
N VAL A 147 9.97 8.40 -0.98
CA VAL A 147 8.86 9.04 -0.26
C VAL A 147 8.74 10.49 -0.71
#